data_AF-K2B2G6-F1
#
_entry.id   AF-K2B2G6-F1
#
_cell.length_a   1.000
_cell.length_b   1.000
_cell.length_c   1.000
_cell.angle_alpha   90.00
_cell.angle_beta   90.00
_cell.angle_gamma   90.00
#
_symmetry.space_group_name_H-M   'P 1'
#
loop_
_entity.id
_entity.type
_entity.pdbx_description
1 polymer ?
#
loop_
_entity_poly.entity_id
_entity_poly.type
_entity_poly.pdbx_seq_one_letter_code
_entity_poly.pdbx_strand_id
1 'polypeptide(L)'
;MHPILTRMKTKLFPHIFRTFPSRVIFSLICVVFLGVNIVFSHYLPQSYDRYRKELLNHPFSINSYIHFGQALYVQGNTVEAEKQITVATNVLGAQTEFQNVLSEWDYAASTNERLYDYWKQITSKHPEYRDGYVQLAQASYDLKRFNEAKTYLNQALMLDSNNTLIVRMQKEMGL
;
A
#
# COMPACT_ATOMS: atom_id res chain seq x y z
N MET A 1 21.88 74.66 -34.76
CA MET A 1 20.84 74.12 -33.86
C MET A 1 21.23 72.69 -33.50
N HIS A 2 21.75 72.44 -32.30
CA HIS A 2 22.08 71.09 -31.81
C HIS A 2 21.02 70.65 -30.78
N PRO A 3 20.55 69.39 -30.81
CA PRO A 3 19.61 68.90 -29.80
C PRO A 3 20.38 68.42 -28.56
N ILE A 4 19.89 68.83 -27.38
CA ILE A 4 20.38 68.40 -26.08
C ILE A 4 19.71 67.06 -25.75
N LEU A 5 20.48 65.97 -25.68
CA LEU A 5 20.00 64.68 -25.19
C LEU A 5 20.06 64.67 -23.66
N THR A 6 18.89 64.74 -23.03
CA THR A 6 18.70 64.63 -21.57
C THR A 6 18.92 63.18 -21.13
N ARG A 7 19.97 62.93 -20.36
CA ARG A 7 20.31 61.60 -19.83
C ARG A 7 19.39 61.26 -18.65
N MET A 8 18.39 60.38 -18.85
CA MET A 8 17.56 59.87 -17.76
C MET A 8 18.41 59.03 -16.79
N LYS A 9 18.48 59.44 -15.52
CA LYS A 9 19.08 58.64 -14.43
C LYS A 9 18.13 57.48 -14.08
N THR A 10 18.49 56.26 -14.45
CA THR A 10 17.81 55.05 -13.98
C THR A 10 18.03 54.91 -12.47
N LYS A 11 16.94 54.94 -11.67
CA LYS A 11 17.01 54.60 -10.25
C LYS A 11 17.52 53.17 -10.11
N LEU A 12 18.65 53.01 -9.41
CA LEU A 12 19.28 51.73 -9.13
C LEU A 12 18.36 50.94 -8.19
N PHE A 13 17.76 49.85 -8.65
CA PHE A 13 17.05 48.92 -7.77
C PHE A 13 18.04 48.36 -6.73
N PRO A 14 17.70 48.33 -5.43
CA PRO A 14 18.59 47.79 -4.42
C PRO A 14 18.82 46.30 -4.69
N HIS A 15 20.08 45.92 -4.92
CA HIS A 15 20.53 44.54 -5.08
C HIS A 15 20.53 43.82 -3.71
N ILE A 16 19.35 43.51 -3.17
CA ILE A 16 19.23 42.92 -1.82
C ILE A 16 19.63 41.42 -1.81
N PHE A 17 19.84 40.77 -2.95
CA PHE A 17 20.17 39.34 -3.04
C PHE A 17 21.51 39.04 -3.76
N ARG A 18 22.60 39.75 -3.40
CA ARG A 18 23.94 39.48 -3.97
C ARG A 18 24.94 38.89 -2.96
N THR A 19 24.49 38.13 -1.98
CA THR A 19 25.39 37.56 -0.95
C THR A 19 25.29 36.05 -0.81
N PHE A 20 24.31 35.39 -1.41
CA PHE A 20 24.24 33.94 -1.41
C PHE A 20 24.61 33.39 -2.79
N PRO A 21 25.65 32.53 -2.89
CA PRO A 21 25.94 31.86 -4.14
C PRO A 21 24.69 31.05 -4.52
N SER A 22 24.19 31.22 -5.75
CA SER A 22 23.04 30.46 -6.26
C SER A 22 23.21 28.94 -6.09
N ARG A 23 24.46 28.47 -6.12
CA ARG A 23 24.86 27.08 -5.85
C ARG A 23 24.52 26.62 -4.42
N VAL A 24 24.66 27.48 -3.42
CA VAL A 24 24.35 27.15 -2.01
C VAL A 24 22.84 27.04 -1.82
N ILE A 25 22.07 27.99 -2.36
CA ILE A 25 20.60 27.95 -2.29
C ILE A 25 20.08 26.72 -3.03
N PHE A 26 20.58 26.44 -4.23
CA PHE A 26 20.21 25.27 -5.01
C PHE A 26 20.56 23.96 -4.29
N SER A 27 21.76 23.86 -3.72
CA SER A 27 22.17 22.70 -2.93
C SER A 27 21.28 22.49 -1.71
N LEU A 28 20.88 23.56 -1.03
CA LEU A 28 20.02 23.48 0.16
C LEU A 28 18.60 23.03 -0.22
N ILE A 29 18.07 23.54 -1.35
CA ILE A 29 16.80 23.08 -1.92
C ILE A 29 16.87 21.59 -2.29
N CYS A 30 17.96 21.14 -2.93
CA CYS A 30 18.14 19.72 -3.26
C CYS A 30 18.21 18.83 -2.01
N VAL A 31 18.91 19.24 -0.97
CA VAL A 31 19.00 18.49 0.30
C VAL A 31 17.63 18.42 0.99
N VAL A 32 16.88 19.52 1.02
CA VAL A 32 15.51 19.53 1.56
C VAL A 32 14.60 18.62 0.73
N PHE A 33 14.66 18.69 -0.60
CA PHE A 33 13.84 17.87 -1.49
C PHE A 33 14.15 16.37 -1.36
N LEU A 34 15.43 16.01 -1.26
CA LEU A 34 15.88 14.65 -0.99
C LEU A 34 15.48 14.18 0.41
N GLY A 35 15.64 15.02 1.43
CA GLY A 35 15.24 14.72 2.80
C GLY A 35 13.75 14.46 2.92
N VAL A 36 12.91 15.31 2.30
CA VAL A 36 11.46 15.12 2.22
C VAL A 36 11.13 13.83 1.48
N ASN A 37 11.80 13.51 0.37
CA ASN A 37 11.59 12.25 -0.35
C ASN A 37 11.95 11.01 0.49
N ILE A 38 13.07 11.06 1.22
CA ILE A 38 13.51 9.95 2.09
C ILE A 38 12.50 9.74 3.22
N VAL A 39 12.12 10.81 3.91
CA VAL A 39 11.07 10.82 4.93
C VAL A 39 9.78 10.25 4.35
N PHE A 40 9.30 10.78 3.21
CA PHE A 40 8.08 10.31 2.57
C PHE A 40 8.17 8.81 2.23
N SER A 41 9.29 8.35 1.67
CA SER A 41 9.51 6.94 1.36
C SER A 41 9.56 6.02 2.58
N HIS A 42 10.02 6.54 3.72
CA HIS A 42 10.08 5.80 4.99
C HIS A 42 8.73 5.76 5.70
N TYR A 43 7.90 6.79 5.52
CA TYR A 43 6.55 6.89 6.08
C TYR A 43 5.45 6.38 5.13
N LEU A 44 5.78 5.97 3.89
CA LEU A 44 4.89 5.12 3.12
C LEU A 44 4.73 3.82 3.92
N PRO A 45 3.51 3.41 4.28
CA PRO A 45 3.33 2.26 5.14
C PRO A 45 3.91 1.04 4.43
N GLN A 46 4.83 0.34 5.12
CA GLN A 46 5.45 -0.92 4.68
C GLN A 46 4.43 -2.01 4.29
N SER A 47 3.14 -1.78 4.57
CA SER A 47 2.02 -2.69 4.35
C SER A 47 1.86 -3.16 2.90
N TYR A 48 2.27 -2.37 1.90
CA TYR A 48 2.11 -2.74 0.49
C TYR A 48 3.42 -2.93 -0.29
N ASP A 49 4.58 -2.92 0.39
CA ASP A 49 5.89 -3.15 -0.24
C ASP A 49 5.95 -4.49 -0.98
N ARG A 50 5.23 -5.50 -0.48
CA ARG A 50 5.11 -6.82 -1.13
C ARG A 50 4.42 -6.72 -2.49
N TYR A 51 3.26 -6.06 -2.56
CA TYR A 51 2.48 -5.91 -3.80
C TYR A 51 3.19 -4.98 -4.78
N ARG A 52 3.86 -3.94 -4.27
CA ARG A 52 4.73 -3.08 -5.09
C ARG A 52 5.87 -3.88 -5.71
N LYS A 53 6.55 -4.74 -4.94
CA LYS A 53 7.60 -5.63 -5.46
C LYS A 53 7.06 -6.63 -6.48
N GLU A 54 5.90 -7.22 -6.21
CA GLU A 54 5.23 -8.12 -7.15
C GLU A 54 4.97 -7.41 -8.49
N LEU A 55 4.42 -6.20 -8.44
CA LEU A 55 4.18 -5.37 -9.62
C LEU A 55 5.46 -5.07 -10.41
N LEU A 56 6.56 -4.74 -9.71
CA LEU A 56 7.85 -4.48 -10.34
C LEU A 56 8.44 -5.73 -11.02
N ASN A 57 8.22 -6.91 -10.44
CA ASN A 57 8.67 -8.17 -11.02
C ASN A 57 7.77 -8.63 -12.19
N HIS A 58 6.49 -8.24 -12.17
CA HIS A 58 5.47 -8.64 -13.16
C HIS A 58 4.66 -7.44 -13.69
N PRO A 59 5.30 -6.51 -14.44
CA PRO A 59 4.68 -5.24 -14.83
C PRO A 59 3.55 -5.35 -15.87
N PHE A 60 3.34 -6.52 -16.48
CA PHE A 60 2.25 -6.77 -17.42
C PHE A 60 1.20 -7.75 -16.87
N SER A 61 1.27 -8.07 -15.58
CA SER A 61 0.32 -8.96 -14.91
C SER A 61 -0.90 -8.18 -14.44
N ILE A 62 -2.07 -8.46 -15.02
CA ILE A 62 -3.37 -7.91 -14.58
C ILE A 62 -3.56 -8.16 -13.08
N ASN A 63 -3.28 -9.38 -12.62
CA ASN A 63 -3.48 -9.78 -11.22
C ASN A 63 -2.61 -8.96 -10.26
N SER A 64 -1.39 -8.59 -10.66
CA SER A 64 -0.50 -7.82 -9.78
C SER A 64 -1.02 -6.39 -9.57
N TYR A 65 -1.62 -5.77 -10.59
CA TYR A 65 -2.33 -4.50 -10.44
C TYR A 65 -3.61 -4.64 -9.59
N ILE A 66 -4.37 -5.72 -9.78
CA ILE A 66 -5.59 -6.00 -8.99
C ILE A 66 -5.25 -6.19 -7.51
N HIS A 67 -4.27 -7.02 -7.19
CA HIS A 67 -3.83 -7.26 -5.82
C HIS A 67 -3.31 -5.98 -5.15
N PHE A 68 -2.56 -5.17 -5.88
CA PHE A 68 -2.06 -3.91 -5.36
C PHE A 68 -3.20 -2.90 -5.13
N GLY A 69 -4.15 -2.80 -6.06
CA GLY A 69 -5.35 -1.97 -5.91
C GLY A 69 -6.20 -2.39 -4.72
N GLN A 70 -6.42 -3.70 -4.52
CA GLN A 70 -7.16 -4.22 -3.36
C GLN A 70 -6.48 -3.86 -2.04
N ALA A 71 -5.15 -3.99 -1.98
CA ALA A 71 -4.38 -3.64 -0.79
C ALA A 71 -4.46 -2.14 -0.45
N LEU A 72 -4.51 -1.27 -1.46
CA LEU A 72 -4.71 0.17 -1.30
C LEU A 72 -6.14 0.49 -0.83
N TYR A 73 -7.15 -0.21 -1.37
CA TYR A 73 -8.56 -0.05 -1.00
C TYR A 73 -8.81 -0.39 0.47
N VAL A 74 -8.31 -1.53 0.95
CA VAL A 74 -8.44 -1.96 2.36
C VAL A 74 -7.81 -0.94 3.33
N GLN A 75 -6.80 -0.19 2.88
CA GLN A 75 -6.15 0.86 3.67
C GLN A 75 -6.85 2.23 3.58
N GLY A 76 -7.99 2.31 2.88
CA GLY A 76 -8.74 3.55 2.67
C GLY A 76 -8.14 4.46 1.61
N ASN A 77 -7.10 4.03 0.88
CA ASN A 77 -6.55 4.78 -0.25
C ASN A 77 -7.28 4.43 -1.55
N THR A 78 -8.54 4.85 -1.63
CA THR A 78 -9.46 4.52 -2.73
C THR A 78 -9.02 5.10 -4.07
N VAL A 79 -8.41 6.29 -4.07
CA VAL A 79 -7.96 6.99 -5.29
C VAL A 79 -6.81 6.23 -5.97
N GLU A 80 -5.78 5.83 -5.22
CA GLU A 80 -4.70 5.05 -5.81
C GLU A 80 -5.16 3.63 -6.17
N ALA A 81 -6.10 3.05 -5.42
CA ALA A 81 -6.70 1.77 -5.77
C ALA A 81 -7.39 1.80 -7.14
N GLU A 82 -8.24 2.82 -7.39
CA GLU A 82 -8.92 3.04 -8.67
C GLU A 82 -7.91 3.16 -9.81
N LYS A 83 -6.83 3.91 -9.60
CA LYS A 83 -5.77 4.06 -10.59
C LYS A 83 -5.12 2.72 -10.96
N GLN A 84 -4.83 1.86 -9.99
CA GLN A 84 -4.25 0.54 -10.30
C GLN A 84 -5.21 -0.34 -11.10
N ILE A 85 -6.51 -0.34 -10.74
CA ILE A 85 -7.49 -1.13 -11.50
C ILE A 85 -7.70 -0.56 -12.90
N THR A 86 -7.71 0.76 -13.05
CA THR A 86 -7.77 1.43 -14.36
C THR A 86 -6.62 0.99 -15.26
N VAL A 87 -5.41 0.82 -14.72
CA VAL A 87 -4.29 0.28 -15.50
C VAL A 87 -4.53 -1.18 -15.87
N ALA A 88 -5.01 -2.00 -14.94
CA ALA A 88 -5.33 -3.41 -15.20
C ALA A 88 -6.39 -3.58 -16.33
N THR A 89 -7.39 -2.70 -16.37
CA THR A 89 -8.52 -2.81 -17.31
C THR A 89 -8.22 -2.12 -18.64
N ASN A 90 -7.83 -0.85 -18.61
CA ASN A 90 -7.69 -0.04 -19.82
C ASN A 90 -6.35 -0.25 -20.54
N VAL A 91 -5.30 -0.63 -19.82
CA VAL A 91 -3.95 -0.77 -20.41
C VAL A 91 -3.63 -2.25 -20.68
N LEU A 92 -4.00 -3.15 -19.76
CA LEU A 92 -3.71 -4.59 -19.90
C LEU A 92 -4.88 -5.41 -20.47
N GLY A 93 -6.02 -4.77 -20.75
CA GLY A 93 -7.14 -5.36 -21.49
C GLY A 93 -8.07 -6.25 -20.68
N ALA A 94 -8.11 -6.12 -19.34
CA ALA A 94 -9.14 -6.78 -18.55
C ALA A 94 -10.52 -6.17 -18.88
N GLN A 95 -11.51 -7.03 -19.16
CA GLN A 95 -12.86 -6.60 -19.56
C GLN A 95 -13.79 -6.25 -18.37
N THR A 96 -13.24 -6.15 -17.16
CA THR A 96 -14.03 -5.96 -15.95
C THR A 96 -14.05 -4.49 -15.54
N GLU A 97 -15.24 -3.89 -15.41
CA GLU A 97 -15.38 -2.52 -14.90
C GLU A 97 -14.89 -2.40 -13.45
N PHE A 98 -14.25 -1.28 -13.09
CA PHE A 98 -13.75 -1.04 -11.72
C PHE A 98 -14.84 -1.17 -10.66
N GLN A 99 -16.06 -0.69 -10.96
CA GLN A 99 -17.20 -0.77 -10.04
C GLN A 99 -17.60 -2.23 -9.70
N ASN A 100 -17.45 -3.15 -10.66
CA ASN A 100 -17.74 -4.56 -10.42
C ASN A 100 -16.69 -5.16 -9.50
N VAL A 101 -15.42 -4.85 -9.73
CA VAL A 101 -14.29 -5.26 -8.87
C VAL A 101 -14.50 -4.78 -7.42
N LEU A 102 -14.93 -3.52 -7.23
CA LEU A 102 -15.26 -3.00 -5.91
C LEU A 102 -16.38 -3.79 -5.24
N SER A 103 -17.48 -4.05 -5.96
CA SER A 103 -18.62 -4.80 -5.41
C SER A 103 -18.24 -6.22 -4.98
N GLU A 104 -17.36 -6.88 -5.73
CA GLU A 104 -16.83 -8.20 -5.40
C GLU A 104 -15.96 -8.16 -4.14
N TRP A 105 -15.10 -7.14 -4.01
CA TRP A 105 -14.27 -6.97 -2.82
C TRP A 105 -15.10 -6.69 -1.57
N ASP A 106 -16.09 -5.80 -1.65
CA ASP A 106 -16.95 -5.48 -0.52
C ASP A 106 -17.78 -6.70 -0.09
N TYR A 107 -18.32 -7.45 -1.06
CA TYR A 107 -19.03 -8.70 -0.78
C TYR A 107 -18.12 -9.73 -0.13
N ALA A 108 -16.92 -9.95 -0.67
CA ALA A 108 -15.95 -10.88 -0.13
C ALA A 108 -15.51 -10.48 1.29
N ALA A 109 -15.21 -9.20 1.52
CA ALA A 109 -14.86 -8.67 2.84
C ALA A 109 -15.99 -8.93 3.84
N SER A 110 -17.24 -8.60 3.48
CA SER A 110 -18.39 -8.83 4.37
C SER A 110 -18.62 -10.31 4.71
N THR A 111 -18.37 -11.20 3.75
CA THR A 111 -18.50 -12.65 3.93
C THR A 111 -17.41 -13.17 4.86
N ASN A 112 -16.17 -12.72 4.66
CA ASN A 112 -15.03 -13.11 5.47
C ASN A 112 -15.11 -12.57 6.91
N GLU A 113 -15.67 -11.37 7.13
CA GLU A 113 -15.95 -10.85 8.48
C GLU A 113 -16.96 -11.74 9.21
N ARG A 114 -18.05 -12.13 8.55
CA ARG A 114 -19.03 -13.06 9.14
C ARG A 114 -18.41 -14.40 9.49
N LEU A 115 -17.56 -14.92 8.61
CA LEU A 115 -16.84 -16.17 8.83
C LEU A 115 -15.87 -16.06 10.00
N TYR A 116 -15.13 -14.97 10.09
CA TYR A 116 -14.24 -14.65 11.20
C TYR A 116 -15.02 -14.62 12.52
N ASP A 117 -16.13 -13.90 12.59
CA ASP A 117 -16.95 -13.79 13.79
C ASP A 117 -17.53 -15.15 14.22
N TYR A 118 -17.99 -15.95 13.25
CA TYR A 118 -18.46 -17.30 13.51
C TYR A 118 -17.37 -18.17 14.16
N TRP A 119 -16.19 -18.25 13.54
CA TRP A 119 -15.10 -19.07 14.09
C TRP A 119 -14.56 -18.52 15.40
N LYS A 120 -14.59 -17.20 15.60
CA LYS A 120 -14.19 -16.56 16.86
C LYS A 120 -15.10 -16.97 18.01
N GLN A 121 -16.41 -17.05 17.76
CA GLN A 121 -17.35 -17.58 18.74
C GLN A 121 -17.10 -19.06 19.04
N ILE A 122 -16.82 -19.88 18.03
CA ILE A 122 -16.53 -21.31 18.21
C ILE A 122 -15.25 -21.51 19.03
N THR A 123 -14.15 -20.86 18.65
CA THR A 123 -12.85 -20.97 19.35
C THR A 123 -12.90 -20.43 20.78
N SER A 124 -13.79 -19.46 21.05
CA SER A 124 -14.03 -18.98 22.42
C SER A 124 -14.79 -19.98 23.29
N LYS A 125 -15.66 -20.81 22.71
CA LYS A 125 -16.39 -21.88 23.42
C LYS A 125 -15.58 -23.18 23.51
N HIS A 126 -14.72 -23.42 22.54
CA HIS A 126 -13.91 -24.64 22.38
C HIS A 126 -12.44 -24.27 22.09
N PRO A 127 -11.70 -23.80 23.11
CA PRO A 127 -10.30 -23.35 22.96
C PRO A 127 -9.31 -24.48 22.60
N GLU A 128 -9.72 -25.73 22.71
CA GLU A 128 -8.96 -26.91 22.27
C GLU A 128 -9.22 -27.29 20.80
N TYR A 129 -10.19 -26.64 20.15
CA TYR A 129 -10.57 -26.99 18.79
C TYR A 129 -9.61 -26.39 17.75
N ARG A 130 -8.55 -27.15 17.47
CA ARG A 130 -7.47 -26.78 16.54
C ARG A 130 -7.97 -26.30 15.17
N ASP A 131 -8.93 -27.00 14.58
CA ASP A 131 -9.43 -26.63 13.24
C ASP A 131 -10.18 -25.29 13.25
N GLY A 132 -10.78 -24.92 14.38
CA GLY A 132 -11.36 -23.59 14.57
C GLY A 132 -10.31 -22.49 14.39
N TYR A 133 -9.10 -22.66 14.94
CA TYR A 133 -8.00 -21.71 14.77
C TYR A 133 -7.45 -21.69 13.34
N VAL A 134 -7.42 -22.83 12.64
CA VAL A 134 -7.04 -22.88 11.22
C VAL A 134 -8.02 -22.07 10.37
N GLN A 135 -9.32 -22.25 10.59
CA GLN A 135 -10.37 -21.51 9.87
C GLN A 135 -10.35 -20.02 10.20
N LEU A 136 -10.12 -19.68 11.47
CA LEU A 136 -10.02 -18.30 11.91
C LEU A 136 -8.77 -17.63 11.32
N ALA A 137 -7.65 -18.34 11.23
CA ALA A 137 -6.46 -17.86 10.53
C ALA A 137 -6.71 -17.61 9.04
N GLN A 138 -7.41 -18.53 8.36
CA GLN A 138 -7.77 -18.36 6.95
C GLN A 138 -8.65 -17.12 6.76
N ALA A 139 -9.72 -16.97 7.56
CA ALA A 139 -10.59 -15.81 7.50
C ALA A 139 -9.83 -14.50 7.79
N SER A 140 -8.93 -14.50 8.78
CA SER A 140 -8.04 -13.35 9.05
C SER A 140 -7.11 -13.05 7.89
N TYR A 141 -6.55 -14.07 7.23
CA TYR A 141 -5.68 -13.90 6.07
C TYR A 141 -6.44 -13.28 4.89
N ASP A 142 -7.66 -13.73 4.64
CA ASP A 142 -8.51 -13.22 3.56
C ASP A 142 -8.96 -11.77 3.82
N LEU A 143 -9.16 -11.40 5.09
CA LEU A 143 -9.35 -10.03 5.56
C LEU A 143 -8.06 -9.19 5.59
N LYS A 144 -6.93 -9.74 5.13
CA LYS A 144 -5.59 -9.10 5.13
C LYS A 144 -5.07 -8.75 6.53
N ARG A 145 -5.62 -9.36 7.58
CA ARG A 145 -5.19 -9.25 8.98
C ARG A 145 -4.07 -10.26 9.27
N PHE A 146 -2.92 -10.09 8.61
CA PHE A 146 -1.84 -11.09 8.58
C PHE A 146 -1.25 -11.43 9.95
N ASN A 147 -1.11 -10.45 10.85
CA ASN A 147 -0.61 -10.68 12.20
C ASN A 147 -1.55 -11.58 13.03
N GLU A 148 -2.86 -11.37 12.89
CA GLU A 148 -3.87 -12.23 13.49
C GLU A 148 -3.81 -13.64 12.88
N ALA A 149 -3.78 -13.74 11.54
CA ALA A 149 -3.66 -15.03 10.85
C ALA A 149 -2.46 -15.85 11.35
N LYS A 150 -1.29 -15.21 11.47
CA LYS A 150 -0.08 -15.84 12.03
C LYS A 150 -0.27 -16.29 13.47
N THR A 151 -0.89 -15.46 14.30
CA THR A 151 -1.15 -15.77 15.71
C THR A 151 -2.05 -16.99 15.84
N TYR A 152 -3.10 -17.07 15.04
CA TYR A 152 -4.04 -18.20 15.06
C TYR A 152 -3.43 -19.49 14.49
N LEU A 153 -2.60 -19.42 13.44
CA LEU A 153 -1.84 -20.59 12.97
C LEU A 153 -0.88 -21.10 14.04
N ASN A 154 -0.20 -20.20 14.76
CA ASN A 154 0.66 -20.59 15.87
C ASN A 154 -0.14 -21.25 17.00
N GLN A 155 -1.33 -20.75 17.33
CA GLN A 155 -2.22 -21.41 18.31
C GLN A 155 -2.64 -22.81 17.83
N ALA A 156 -2.97 -22.97 16.55
CA ALA A 156 -3.29 -24.27 15.98
C ALA A 156 -2.09 -25.25 16.05
N LEU A 157 -0.87 -24.77 15.80
CA LEU A 157 0.37 -25.56 15.96
C LEU A 157 0.68 -25.88 17.43
N MET A 158 0.32 -25.02 18.37
CA MET A 158 0.47 -25.36 19.80
C MET A 158 -0.43 -26.52 20.21
N LEU A 159 -1.61 -26.63 19.61
CA LEU A 159 -2.56 -27.74 19.83
C LEU A 159 -2.15 -29.01 19.08
N ASP A 160 -1.55 -28.88 17.89
CA ASP A 160 -1.10 -29.99 17.05
C ASP A 160 0.25 -29.66 16.38
N SER A 161 1.34 -29.86 17.13
CA SER A 161 2.69 -29.38 16.78
C SER A 161 3.35 -30.09 15.60
N ASN A 162 2.86 -31.26 15.21
CA ASN A 162 3.38 -32.05 14.11
C ASN A 162 2.50 -31.99 12.85
N ASN A 163 1.55 -31.06 12.81
CA ASN A 163 0.64 -30.96 11.68
C ASN A 163 1.31 -30.31 10.46
N THR A 164 1.70 -31.16 9.51
CA THR A 164 2.35 -30.73 8.27
C THR A 164 1.46 -29.82 7.40
N LEU A 165 0.14 -29.91 7.50
CA LEU A 165 -0.79 -29.07 6.74
C LEU A 165 -0.73 -27.62 7.23
N ILE A 166 -0.70 -27.40 8.55
CA ILE A 166 -0.68 -26.06 9.14
C ILE A 166 0.65 -25.36 8.82
N VAL A 167 1.77 -26.11 8.92
CA VAL A 167 3.10 -25.61 8.52
C VAL A 167 3.14 -25.24 7.03
N ARG A 168 2.52 -26.06 6.18
CA ARG A 168 2.42 -25.77 4.74
C ARG A 168 1.59 -24.52 4.46
N MET A 169 0.42 -24.38 5.09
CA MET A 169 -0.44 -23.20 4.95
C MET A 169 0.30 -21.93 5.34
N GLN A 170 1.03 -21.95 6.46
CA GLN A 170 1.82 -20.81 6.92
C GLN A 170 2.85 -20.37 5.86
N LYS A 171 3.53 -21.33 5.23
CA LYS A 171 4.49 -21.05 4.14
C LYS A 171 3.82 -20.52 2.89
N GLU A 172 2.68 -21.08 2.49
CA GLU A 172 1.91 -20.65 1.30
C GLU A 172 1.35 -19.23 1.47
N MET A 173 0.87 -18.89 2.66
CA MET A 173 0.43 -17.54 3.03
C MET A 173 1.60 -16.55 3.21
N GLY A 174 2.82 -17.07 3.42
CA GLY A 174 4.02 -16.29 3.68
C GLY A 174 4.00 -15.58 5.03
N LEU A 175 3.53 -16.28 6.08
CA LEU A 175 3.38 -15.79 7.45
C LEU A 175 4.49 -16.26 8.40
#